data_AF-A0A6A0HZ29-F1
#
_entry.id   AF-A0A6A0HZ29-F1
#
_cell.length_a   1.000
_cell.length_b   1.000
_cell.length_c   1.000
_cell.angle_alpha   90.00
_cell.angle_beta   90.00
_cell.angle_gamma   90.00
#
_symmetry.space_group_name_H-M   'P 1'
#
loop_
_entity.id
_entity.type
_entity.pdbx_description
1 polymer ?
#
loop_
_entity_poly.entity_id
_entity_poly.type
_entity_poly.pdbx_seq_one_letter_code
_entity_poly.pdbx_strand_id
1 'polypeptide(L)'
;MKTKSTLTRHYAGRIALAAVYLFLAVFSIEVLNAQEKKSMDVASSPPRVEIPGSQLQKITSAIVGQEYDLYIHLPRNYGSKDQKHPVLYLLDAQWDFPLVTAIFGQQFYDGFLPGLVIVGITWGGKNPNHDSLRARDLTPNNAAPLLQSGGAPKFLAFIKQELIPFIESKYLVSGDRTLMGSSFGGLFTLYALFSETELFQRYVLTSPAVGWANEGIYAFEKNYADKKSQLPARLFMAVGELEDVAGFQKFADQLKARNYDGLALQTRVLENTGHSGTKAEGYTRGLQFVFARPSLKLAAAILAQYVGTFEPNPETKVLISVENDHLIAQGPYNTKLVLHAETEQDFYVPGQYLFARFKKDEQGRVTGFQLAQFGGEVFARKVGAPD
;
A
#
# COMPACT_ATOMS: atom_id res chain seq x y z
N MET A 1 -83.02 20.85 34.33
CA MET A 1 -82.11 20.44 35.42
C MET A 1 -81.16 19.37 34.87
N LYS A 2 -79.85 19.65 34.83
CA LYS A 2 -78.68 18.76 34.56
C LYS A 2 -78.61 18.03 33.20
N THR A 3 -77.82 18.47 32.21
CA THR A 3 -76.35 18.28 31.96
C THR A 3 -75.93 16.82 31.77
N LYS A 4 -75.44 16.44 30.55
CA LYS A 4 -74.03 16.17 30.15
C LYS A 4 -73.32 15.15 31.08
N SER A 5 -72.56 14.15 30.66
CA SER A 5 -71.78 13.94 29.44
C SER A 5 -71.14 12.53 29.57
N THR A 6 -71.40 11.63 28.63
CA THR A 6 -70.67 10.37 28.44
C THR A 6 -69.70 10.57 27.28
N LEU A 7 -68.49 11.08 27.53
CA LEU A 7 -67.34 10.94 26.63
C LEU A 7 -66.05 11.44 27.32
N THR A 8 -65.58 10.69 28.32
CA THR A 8 -64.28 10.97 28.95
C THR A 8 -63.53 9.66 29.16
N ARG A 9 -62.93 9.16 28.08
CA ARG A 9 -61.76 8.28 28.06
C ARG A 9 -61.41 8.02 26.60
N HIS A 10 -60.82 9.02 25.92
CA HIS A 10 -59.98 8.84 24.70
C HIS A 10 -59.32 10.14 24.18
N TYR A 11 -59.19 11.19 25.00
CA TYR A 11 -58.58 12.47 24.56
C TYR A 11 -57.42 12.99 25.44
N ALA A 12 -56.91 12.21 26.40
CA ALA A 12 -55.76 12.63 27.22
C ALA A 12 -54.40 12.11 26.71
N GLY A 13 -54.38 11.14 25.79
CA GLY A 13 -53.13 10.55 25.26
C GLY A 13 -52.62 11.15 23.94
N ARG A 14 -53.38 12.05 23.30
CA ARG A 14 -53.03 12.63 21.99
C ARG A 14 -52.66 14.12 21.99
N ILE A 15 -52.82 14.82 23.12
CA ILE A 15 -52.41 16.23 23.23
C ILE A 15 -50.98 16.36 23.79
N ALA A 16 -50.48 15.37 24.54
CA ALA A 16 -49.08 15.36 25.00
C ALA A 16 -48.06 15.03 23.90
N LEU A 17 -48.47 14.38 22.79
CA LEU A 17 -47.56 14.07 21.68
C LEU A 17 -47.45 15.20 20.65
N ALA A 18 -48.50 16.01 20.46
CA ALA A 18 -48.48 17.12 19.50
C ALA A 18 -47.72 18.37 20.00
N ALA A 19 -47.63 18.57 21.33
CA ALA A 19 -46.86 19.67 21.91
C ALA A 19 -45.33 19.42 21.89
N VAL A 20 -44.88 18.16 21.87
CA VAL A 20 -43.45 17.80 21.79
C VAL A 20 -42.91 17.99 20.37
N TYR A 21 -43.72 17.74 19.33
CA TYR A 21 -43.31 17.95 17.94
C TYR A 21 -43.32 19.43 17.51
N LEU A 22 -44.16 20.29 18.11
CA LEU A 22 -44.15 21.72 17.79
C LEU A 22 -43.02 22.50 18.50
N PHE A 23 -42.56 22.03 19.66
CA PHE A 23 -41.42 22.64 20.36
C PHE A 23 -40.06 22.24 19.73
N LEU A 24 -39.97 21.08 19.08
CA LEU A 24 -38.76 20.66 18.33
C LEU A 24 -38.69 21.26 16.92
N ALA A 25 -39.82 21.62 16.31
CA ALA A 25 -39.84 22.25 14.98
C ALA A 25 -39.44 23.74 15.01
N VAL A 26 -39.70 24.46 16.10
CA VAL A 26 -39.36 25.90 16.21
C VAL A 26 -37.89 26.10 16.64
N PHE A 27 -37.30 25.17 17.41
CA PHE A 27 -35.86 25.21 17.73
C PHE A 27 -34.93 24.81 16.57
N SER A 28 -35.49 24.23 15.49
CA SER A 28 -34.70 23.77 14.34
C SER A 28 -34.53 24.83 13.24
N ILE A 29 -35.28 25.93 13.27
CA ILE A 29 -35.23 26.96 12.22
C ILE A 29 -34.41 28.20 12.64
N GLU A 30 -34.35 28.52 13.94
CA GLU A 30 -33.51 29.64 14.42
C GLU A 30 -32.02 29.28 14.54
N VAL A 31 -31.68 27.99 14.74
CA VAL A 31 -30.27 27.55 14.78
C VAL A 31 -29.66 27.43 13.38
N LEU A 32 -30.46 27.18 12.34
CA LEU A 32 -29.97 27.11 10.95
C LEU A 32 -29.72 28.48 10.31
N ASN A 33 -30.42 29.54 10.74
CA ASN A 33 -30.22 30.90 10.18
C ASN A 33 -29.28 31.80 11.00
N ALA A 34 -28.88 31.41 12.21
CA ALA A 34 -27.91 32.16 13.01
C ALA A 34 -26.44 31.88 12.64
N GLN A 35 -26.17 30.84 11.85
CA GLN A 35 -24.81 30.47 11.44
C GLN A 35 -24.36 31.08 10.11
N GLU A 36 -25.25 31.71 9.32
CA GLU A 36 -24.89 32.27 8.01
C GLU A 36 -24.60 33.79 7.99
N LYS A 37 -24.61 34.48 9.12
CA LYS A 37 -24.34 35.94 9.15
C LYS A 37 -23.41 36.41 10.26
N LYS A 38 -22.29 35.69 10.43
CA LYS A 38 -21.05 36.34 10.90
C LYS A 38 -20.03 36.21 9.80
N SER A 39 -19.84 37.31 9.06
CA SER A 39 -18.62 37.54 8.30
C SER A 39 -17.44 37.29 9.25
N MET A 40 -16.84 36.12 9.15
CA MET A 40 -15.53 35.88 9.73
C MET A 40 -14.58 36.78 8.96
N ASP A 41 -14.25 37.91 9.58
CA ASP A 41 -12.99 38.59 9.32
C ASP A 41 -11.92 37.52 9.18
N VAL A 42 -11.21 37.53 8.05
CA VAL A 42 -10.14 36.58 7.72
C VAL A 42 -8.98 36.84 8.67
N ALA A 43 -9.14 36.37 9.92
CA ALA A 43 -8.02 36.07 10.80
C ALA A 43 -7.16 35.04 10.06
N SER A 44 -5.85 35.26 10.05
CA SER A 44 -4.86 34.35 9.47
C SER A 44 -5.22 32.91 9.85
N SER A 45 -5.56 32.09 8.85
CA SER A 45 -5.91 30.69 9.11
C SER A 45 -4.79 30.03 9.90
N PRO A 46 -5.11 29.19 10.91
CA PRO A 46 -4.08 28.43 11.62
C PRO A 46 -3.25 27.63 10.61
N PRO A 47 -1.96 27.35 10.92
CA PRO A 47 -1.12 26.58 10.02
C PRO A 47 -1.78 25.24 9.70
N ARG A 48 -1.68 24.81 8.44
CA ARG A 48 -2.21 23.51 8.02
C ARG A 48 -1.37 22.39 8.62
N VAL A 49 -2.01 21.29 8.96
CA VAL A 49 -1.31 20.04 9.27
C VAL A 49 -0.70 19.51 7.98
N GLU A 50 0.58 19.16 8.03
CA GLU A 50 1.32 18.58 6.92
C GLU A 50 1.67 17.11 7.20
N ILE A 51 1.83 16.31 6.15
CA ILE A 51 2.35 14.95 6.25
C ILE A 51 3.88 15.02 6.19
N PRO A 52 4.62 14.65 7.24
CA PRO A 52 6.08 14.75 7.24
C PRO A 52 6.73 13.96 6.10
N GLY A 53 7.82 14.49 5.55
CA GLY A 53 8.56 13.84 4.45
C GLY A 53 7.81 13.82 3.12
N SER A 54 6.71 14.57 3.00
CA SER A 54 5.93 14.66 1.77
C SER A 54 6.10 16.00 1.05
N GLN A 55 5.91 15.99 -0.27
CA GLN A 55 5.95 17.18 -1.12
C GLN A 55 5.00 17.01 -2.32
N LEU A 56 4.55 18.13 -2.87
CA LEU A 56 3.77 18.17 -4.10
C LEU A 56 4.69 18.43 -5.30
N GLN A 57 4.55 17.63 -6.35
CA GLN A 57 5.05 17.95 -7.70
C GLN A 57 3.87 18.02 -8.66
N LYS A 58 4.03 18.75 -9.76
CA LYS A 58 3.03 18.82 -10.83
C LYS A 58 3.64 18.34 -12.13
N ILE A 59 2.84 17.66 -12.94
CA ILE A 59 3.22 17.26 -14.30
C ILE A 59 2.01 17.41 -15.23
N THR A 60 2.21 18.04 -16.38
CA THR A 60 1.18 18.13 -17.42
C THR A 60 1.49 17.13 -18.51
N SER A 61 0.60 16.14 -18.67
CA SER A 61 0.73 15.10 -19.69
C SER A 61 0.37 15.65 -21.07
N ALA A 62 1.27 15.52 -22.04
CA ALA A 62 0.96 15.80 -23.45
C ALA A 62 0.13 14.66 -24.06
N ILE A 63 0.30 13.42 -23.57
CA ILE A 63 -0.42 12.23 -24.04
C ILE A 63 -1.91 12.30 -23.68
N VAL A 64 -2.22 12.73 -22.45
CA VAL A 64 -3.59 12.79 -21.93
C VAL A 64 -4.19 14.19 -22.07
N GLY A 65 -3.36 15.24 -22.09
CA GLY A 65 -3.81 16.63 -22.05
C GLY A 65 -4.33 17.03 -20.66
N GLN A 66 -3.72 16.49 -19.59
CA GLN A 66 -4.16 16.64 -18.21
C GLN A 66 -2.98 17.02 -17.30
N GLU A 67 -3.20 17.98 -16.39
CA GLU A 67 -2.28 18.22 -15.26
C GLU A 67 -2.55 17.19 -14.16
N TYR A 68 -1.50 16.57 -13.65
CA TYR A 68 -1.54 15.69 -12.49
C TYR A 68 -0.77 16.33 -11.33
N ASP A 69 -1.36 16.22 -10.15
CA ASP A 69 -0.72 16.51 -8.88
C ASP A 69 -0.11 15.20 -8.35
N LEU A 70 1.18 15.23 -8.06
CA LEU A 70 1.95 14.10 -7.58
C LEU A 70 2.31 14.33 -6.11
N TYR A 71 1.74 13.52 -5.23
CA TYR A 71 2.09 13.52 -3.82
C TYR A 71 3.27 12.58 -3.61
N ILE A 72 4.43 13.14 -3.30
CA ILE A 72 5.68 12.40 -3.16
C ILE A 72 5.98 12.24 -1.68
N HIS A 73 6.20 11.03 -1.20
CA HIS A 73 6.78 10.76 0.13
C HIS A 73 8.16 10.13 -0.03
N LEU A 74 9.14 10.68 0.69
CA LEU A 74 10.53 10.21 0.69
C LEU A 74 10.81 9.41 1.97
N PRO A 75 11.55 8.29 1.89
CA PRO A 75 11.90 7.51 3.07
C PRO A 75 12.84 8.31 3.99
N ARG A 76 12.94 7.90 5.26
CA ARG A 76 13.93 8.46 6.18
C ARG A 76 15.34 8.25 5.63
N ASN A 77 16.23 9.21 5.89
CA ASN A 77 17.62 9.23 5.42
C ASN A 77 17.79 9.23 3.89
N TYR A 78 16.76 9.61 3.14
CA TYR A 78 16.85 9.81 1.70
C TYR A 78 17.92 10.88 1.37
N GLY A 79 18.87 10.56 0.49
CA GLY A 79 19.91 11.48 0.03
C GLY A 79 21.36 11.02 0.17
N SER A 80 21.63 9.82 0.69
CA SER A 80 22.94 9.18 0.48
C SER A 80 23.08 8.89 -1.01
N LYS A 81 24.13 9.44 -1.67
CA LYS A 81 24.22 9.55 -3.14
C LYS A 81 24.13 8.22 -3.90
N ASP A 82 24.32 7.09 -3.22
CA ASP A 82 24.39 5.76 -3.83
C ASP A 82 23.18 4.85 -3.50
N GLN A 83 22.24 5.29 -2.66
CA GLN A 83 21.09 4.45 -2.28
C GLN A 83 19.87 4.75 -3.15
N LYS A 84 19.63 3.90 -4.15
CA LYS A 84 18.39 3.91 -4.94
C LYS A 84 17.28 3.14 -4.21
N HIS A 85 16.07 3.70 -4.22
CA HIS A 85 14.90 3.13 -3.54
C HIS A 85 13.89 2.52 -4.53
N PRO A 86 13.17 1.45 -4.17
CA PRO A 86 11.99 1.02 -4.91
C PRO A 86 10.90 2.11 -4.89
N VAL A 87 10.02 2.10 -5.90
CA VAL A 87 8.97 3.12 -6.07
C VAL A 87 7.58 2.49 -5.97
N LEU A 88 6.74 3.06 -5.13
CA LEU A 88 5.31 2.73 -5.05
C LEU A 88 4.50 3.82 -5.77
N TYR A 89 3.92 3.48 -6.91
CA TYR A 89 2.94 4.33 -7.61
C TYR A 89 1.55 4.04 -7.05
N LEU A 90 0.98 5.02 -6.36
CA LEU A 90 -0.32 4.94 -5.70
C LEU A 90 -1.36 5.72 -6.51
N LEU A 91 -2.39 5.03 -6.97
CA LEU A 91 -3.55 5.66 -7.61
C LEU A 91 -4.48 6.25 -6.56
N ASP A 92 -5.33 7.20 -6.96
CA ASP A 92 -6.33 7.85 -6.09
C ASP A 92 -5.70 8.53 -4.85
N ALA A 93 -4.55 9.20 -5.05
CA ALA A 93 -3.77 9.77 -3.96
C ALA A 93 -4.49 10.86 -3.15
N GLN A 94 -5.48 11.53 -3.73
CA GLN A 94 -6.35 12.48 -3.02
C GLN A 94 -7.07 11.85 -1.81
N TRP A 95 -7.33 10.55 -1.86
CA TRP A 95 -8.00 9.82 -0.79
C TRP A 95 -7.01 8.95 0.01
N ASP A 96 -6.07 8.31 -0.69
CA ASP A 96 -5.33 7.18 -0.11
C ASP A 96 -3.93 7.55 0.38
N PHE A 97 -3.38 8.70 -0.01
CA PHE A 97 -2.00 9.06 0.33
C PHE A 97 -1.73 9.15 1.84
N PRO A 98 -2.57 9.82 2.67
CA PRO A 98 -2.34 9.84 4.12
C PRO A 98 -2.39 8.43 4.74
N LEU A 99 -3.33 7.60 4.30
CA LEU A 99 -3.45 6.21 4.76
C LEU A 99 -2.19 5.40 4.41
N VAL A 100 -1.74 5.46 3.16
CA VAL A 100 -0.61 4.65 2.69
C VAL A 100 0.71 5.10 3.31
N THR A 101 0.91 6.40 3.53
CA THR A 101 2.11 6.88 4.25
C THR A 101 2.13 6.42 5.72
N ALA A 102 0.97 6.37 6.38
CA ALA A 102 0.86 5.82 7.74
C ALA A 102 1.14 4.31 7.78
N ILE A 103 0.57 3.53 6.84
CA ILE A 103 0.86 2.10 6.69
C ILE A 103 2.35 1.89 6.46
N PHE A 104 2.94 2.63 5.51
CA PHE A 104 4.37 2.55 5.22
C PHE A 104 5.22 2.79 6.47
N GLY A 105 4.93 3.85 7.23
CA GLY A 105 5.69 4.18 8.44
C GLY A 105 5.75 3.03 9.45
N GLN A 106 4.62 2.37 9.70
CA GLN A 106 4.55 1.21 10.60
C GLN A 106 5.28 -0.01 10.04
N GLN A 107 5.01 -0.35 8.77
CA GLN A 107 5.60 -1.53 8.14
C GLN A 107 7.11 -1.39 7.89
N PHE A 108 7.59 -0.17 7.68
CA PHE A 108 9.01 0.15 7.64
C PHE A 108 9.63 0.01 9.02
N TYR A 109 9.00 0.53 10.08
CA TYR A 109 9.52 0.39 11.45
C TYR A 109 9.67 -1.07 11.88
N ASP A 110 8.70 -1.92 11.51
CA ASP A 110 8.72 -3.36 11.79
C ASP A 110 9.60 -4.16 10.81
N GLY A 111 10.30 -3.53 9.88
CA GLY A 111 11.22 -4.19 8.95
C GLY A 111 10.57 -5.01 7.82
N PHE A 112 9.24 -4.94 7.66
CA PHE A 112 8.53 -5.60 6.56
C PHE A 112 8.79 -4.95 5.21
N LEU A 113 8.97 -3.63 5.18
CA LEU A 113 9.21 -2.88 3.95
C LEU A 113 10.62 -2.27 3.91
N PRO A 114 11.26 -2.23 2.73
CA PRO A 114 12.45 -1.41 2.54
C PRO A 114 12.07 0.08 2.57
N GLY A 115 13.06 0.99 2.55
CA GLY A 115 12.78 2.40 2.33
C GLY A 115 12.18 2.62 0.93
N LEU A 116 10.96 3.16 0.85
CA LEU A 116 10.22 3.38 -0.40
C LEU A 116 10.08 4.87 -0.71
N VAL A 117 10.21 5.21 -2.00
CA VAL A 117 9.65 6.45 -2.53
C VAL A 117 8.21 6.18 -2.95
N ILE A 118 7.25 6.91 -2.39
CA ILE A 118 5.84 6.77 -2.73
C ILE A 118 5.46 7.94 -3.65
N VAL A 119 4.91 7.62 -4.81
CA VAL A 119 4.41 8.56 -5.81
C VAL A 119 2.90 8.38 -5.90
N GLY A 120 2.17 9.18 -5.12
CA GLY A 120 0.72 9.29 -5.22
C GLY A 120 0.32 10.11 -6.44
N ILE A 121 -0.56 9.57 -7.27
CA ILE A 121 -1.07 10.20 -8.48
C ILE A 121 -2.50 10.67 -8.24
N THR A 122 -2.75 11.96 -8.39
CA THR A 122 -4.09 12.56 -8.45
C THR A 122 -4.17 13.60 -9.56
N TRP A 123 -5.37 14.05 -9.88
CA TRP A 123 -5.60 15.02 -10.94
C TRP A 123 -5.43 16.44 -10.40
N GLY A 124 -4.69 17.27 -11.14
CA GLY A 124 -4.45 18.68 -10.87
C GLY A 124 -5.32 19.60 -11.74
N GLY A 125 -4.92 20.87 -11.85
CA GLY A 125 -5.68 21.92 -12.51
C GLY A 125 -6.69 22.63 -11.62
N LYS A 126 -7.49 23.53 -12.21
CA LYS A 126 -8.49 24.32 -11.48
C LYS A 126 -9.75 23.48 -11.24
N ASN A 127 -10.02 23.15 -9.97
CA ASN A 127 -11.20 22.40 -9.51
C ASN A 127 -11.43 21.08 -10.28
N PRO A 128 -10.45 20.14 -10.24
CA PRO A 128 -10.58 18.87 -10.95
C PRO A 128 -11.77 18.06 -10.44
N ASN A 129 -12.58 17.54 -11.38
CA ASN A 129 -13.61 16.56 -11.06
C ASN A 129 -12.96 15.16 -11.00
N HIS A 130 -12.55 14.76 -9.80
CA HIS A 130 -11.84 13.50 -9.59
C HIS A 130 -12.64 12.28 -10.06
N ASP A 131 -13.95 12.20 -9.80
CA ASP A 131 -14.74 11.03 -10.20
C ASP A 131 -14.79 10.86 -11.72
N SER A 132 -14.96 11.97 -12.44
CA SER A 132 -14.99 11.96 -13.90
C SER A 132 -13.63 11.58 -14.50
N LEU A 133 -12.57 12.19 -14.01
CA LEU A 133 -11.20 11.95 -14.48
C LEU A 133 -10.70 10.55 -14.10
N ARG A 134 -11.08 10.06 -12.93
CA ARG A 134 -10.86 8.69 -12.48
C ARG A 134 -11.53 7.68 -13.38
N ALA A 135 -12.80 7.89 -13.70
CA ALA A 135 -13.52 7.03 -14.63
C ALA A 135 -12.82 7.01 -16.00
N ARG A 136 -12.37 8.17 -16.52
CA ARG A 136 -11.60 8.26 -17.76
C ARG A 136 -10.31 7.45 -17.68
N ASP A 137 -9.44 7.74 -16.72
CA ASP A 137 -8.08 7.24 -16.71
C ASP A 137 -7.94 5.80 -16.20
N LEU A 138 -8.82 5.36 -15.30
CA LEU A 138 -8.65 4.10 -14.59
C LEU A 138 -9.51 2.95 -15.14
N THR A 139 -10.20 3.17 -16.26
CA THR A 139 -11.00 2.13 -16.90
C THR A 139 -10.50 1.85 -18.33
N PRO A 140 -10.29 0.58 -18.71
CA PRO A 140 -9.77 0.23 -20.03
C PRO A 140 -10.84 0.18 -21.11
N ASN A 141 -12.09 -0.05 -20.73
CA ASN A 141 -13.23 -0.06 -21.64
C ASN A 141 -14.17 1.08 -21.30
N ASN A 142 -14.73 1.69 -22.34
CA ASN A 142 -15.83 2.62 -22.21
C ASN A 142 -17.11 1.86 -21.86
N ALA A 143 -17.87 2.32 -20.86
CA ALA A 143 -19.18 1.79 -20.53
C ALA A 143 -20.10 2.84 -19.90
N ALA A 144 -21.40 2.72 -20.17
CA ALA A 144 -22.43 3.53 -19.53
C ALA A 144 -22.54 3.21 -18.02
N PRO A 145 -22.94 4.19 -17.19
CA PRO A 145 -23.31 5.57 -17.54
C PRO A 145 -22.11 6.51 -17.69
N LEU A 146 -20.89 6.05 -17.43
CA LEU A 146 -19.68 6.88 -17.41
C LEU A 146 -19.10 6.99 -18.83
N LEU A 147 -19.74 7.75 -19.72
CA LEU A 147 -19.36 7.86 -21.13
C LEU A 147 -17.95 8.40 -21.38
N GLN A 148 -17.31 9.01 -20.38
CA GLN A 148 -15.91 9.45 -20.43
C GLN A 148 -14.89 8.35 -20.12
N SER A 149 -15.33 7.14 -19.75
CA SER A 149 -14.49 5.97 -19.43
C SER A 149 -13.72 5.42 -20.65
N GLY A 150 -12.77 4.51 -20.43
CA GLY A 150 -12.00 3.84 -21.49
C GLY A 150 -10.67 4.51 -21.83
N GLY A 151 -10.20 5.46 -21.03
CA GLY A 151 -8.95 6.21 -21.24
C GLY A 151 -7.69 5.54 -20.67
N ALA A 152 -7.79 4.37 -20.02
CA ALA A 152 -6.62 3.69 -19.45
C ALA A 152 -5.46 3.46 -20.43
N PRO A 153 -5.64 3.20 -21.73
CA PRO A 153 -4.51 3.11 -22.66
C PRO A 153 -3.67 4.40 -22.72
N LYS A 154 -4.32 5.58 -22.73
CA LYS A 154 -3.60 6.86 -22.72
C LYS A 154 -2.96 7.13 -21.38
N PHE A 155 -3.66 6.82 -20.28
CA PHE A 155 -3.12 7.01 -18.95
C PHE A 155 -1.91 6.11 -18.67
N LEU A 156 -1.93 4.85 -19.09
CA LEU A 156 -0.78 3.94 -19.01
C LEU A 156 0.40 4.43 -19.86
N ALA A 157 0.12 4.97 -21.04
CA ALA A 157 1.15 5.60 -21.87
C ALA A 157 1.78 6.83 -21.19
N PHE A 158 0.98 7.69 -20.54
CA PHE A 158 1.47 8.78 -19.69
C PHE A 158 2.38 8.24 -18.57
N ILE A 159 1.94 7.21 -17.84
CA ILE A 159 2.74 6.65 -16.74
C ILE A 159 4.11 6.17 -17.26
N LYS A 160 4.11 5.42 -18.36
CA LYS A 160 5.32 4.83 -18.96
C LYS A 160 6.26 5.87 -19.57
N GLN A 161 5.72 6.84 -20.31
CA GLN A 161 6.53 7.70 -21.19
C GLN A 161 6.81 9.08 -20.60
N GLU A 162 6.03 9.53 -19.61
CA GLU A 162 6.15 10.87 -19.03
C GLU A 162 6.41 10.79 -17.53
N LEU A 163 5.56 10.10 -16.76
CA LEU A 163 5.66 10.07 -15.29
C LEU A 163 6.90 9.33 -14.78
N ILE A 164 7.12 8.09 -15.21
CA ILE A 164 8.28 7.30 -14.75
C ILE A 164 9.59 8.03 -15.07
N PRO A 165 9.84 8.51 -16.31
CA PRO A 165 11.03 9.32 -16.60
C PRO A 165 11.15 10.59 -15.75
N PHE A 166 10.03 11.28 -15.49
CA PHE A 166 10.02 12.45 -14.62
C PHE A 166 10.48 12.11 -13.20
N ILE A 167 9.97 11.02 -12.61
CA ILE A 167 10.37 10.57 -11.27
C ILE A 167 11.84 10.13 -11.25
N GLU A 168 12.26 9.30 -12.21
CA GLU A 168 13.62 8.75 -12.27
C GLU A 168 14.69 9.82 -12.52
N SER A 169 14.34 10.94 -13.16
CA SER A 169 15.24 12.09 -13.35
C SER A 169 15.42 12.96 -12.10
N LYS A 170 14.46 12.93 -11.17
CA LYS A 170 14.41 13.82 -9.99
C LYS A 170 14.75 13.12 -8.68
N TYR A 171 14.56 11.80 -8.63
CA TYR A 171 14.65 11.02 -7.41
C TYR A 171 15.64 9.85 -7.53
N LEU A 172 16.29 9.49 -6.42
CA LEU A 172 17.16 8.34 -6.25
C LEU A 172 16.31 7.07 -6.17
N VAL A 173 15.77 6.68 -7.31
CA VAL A 173 14.90 5.52 -7.43
C VAL A 173 15.54 4.44 -8.30
N SER A 174 15.16 3.20 -8.03
CA SER A 174 15.51 2.02 -8.81
C SER A 174 14.41 1.71 -9.82
N GLY A 175 14.69 0.80 -10.76
CA GLY A 175 13.69 0.27 -11.68
C GLY A 175 12.70 -0.71 -11.03
N ASP A 176 12.77 -0.88 -9.71
CA ASP A 176 11.89 -1.77 -8.95
C ASP A 176 10.60 -1.04 -8.57
N ARG A 177 9.52 -1.31 -9.30
CA ARG A 177 8.28 -0.52 -9.25
C ARG A 177 7.09 -1.37 -8.80
N THR A 178 6.27 -0.76 -7.94
CA THR A 178 4.99 -1.30 -7.46
C THR A 178 3.85 -0.40 -7.92
N LEU A 179 2.76 -0.98 -8.44
CA LEU A 179 1.52 -0.26 -8.72
C LEU A 179 0.45 -0.67 -7.69
N MET A 180 -0.24 0.33 -7.13
CA MET A 180 -1.25 0.12 -6.10
C MET A 180 -2.52 0.93 -6.35
N GLY A 181 -3.68 0.31 -6.15
CA GLY A 181 -4.96 1.00 -6.26
C GLY A 181 -6.16 0.16 -5.85
N SER A 182 -7.30 0.82 -5.68
CA SER A 182 -8.55 0.19 -5.24
C SER A 182 -9.69 0.47 -6.21
N SER A 183 -10.69 -0.42 -6.33
CA SER A 183 -11.85 -0.18 -7.21
C SER A 183 -11.43 -0.02 -8.68
N PHE A 184 -11.77 1.09 -9.36
CA PHE A 184 -11.20 1.39 -10.69
C PHE A 184 -9.67 1.47 -10.68
N GLY A 185 -9.03 1.94 -9.60
CA GLY A 185 -7.58 1.84 -9.47
C GLY A 185 -7.09 0.39 -9.48
N GLY A 186 -7.84 -0.53 -8.86
CA GLY A 186 -7.56 -1.96 -8.93
C GLY A 186 -7.78 -2.55 -10.34
N LEU A 187 -8.83 -2.11 -11.03
CA LEU A 187 -9.08 -2.47 -12.43
C LEU A 187 -7.95 -1.99 -13.36
N PHE A 188 -7.53 -0.73 -13.22
CA PHE A 188 -6.39 -0.19 -13.96
C PHE A 188 -5.09 -0.95 -13.65
N THR A 189 -4.90 -1.31 -12.38
CA THR A 189 -3.72 -2.09 -11.94
C THR A 189 -3.65 -3.44 -12.65
N LEU A 190 -4.78 -4.15 -12.78
CA LEU A 190 -4.88 -5.36 -13.59
C LEU A 190 -4.65 -5.09 -15.09
N TYR A 191 -5.24 -4.03 -15.63
CA TYR A 191 -5.05 -3.64 -17.03
C TYR A 191 -3.57 -3.38 -17.35
N ALA A 192 -2.85 -2.68 -16.47
CA ALA A 192 -1.42 -2.41 -16.61
C ALA A 192 -0.58 -3.70 -16.57
N LEU A 193 -0.92 -4.65 -15.67
CA LEU A 193 -0.26 -5.95 -15.59
C LEU A 193 -0.29 -6.72 -16.92
N PHE A 194 -1.45 -6.77 -17.58
CA PHE A 194 -1.63 -7.52 -18.83
C PHE A 194 -1.21 -6.76 -20.09
N SER A 195 -1.14 -5.42 -20.02
CA SER A 195 -0.80 -4.59 -21.18
C SER A 195 0.68 -4.24 -21.24
N GLU A 196 1.35 -4.11 -20.09
CA GLU A 196 2.74 -3.66 -19.95
C GLU A 196 3.42 -4.41 -18.78
N THR A 197 3.51 -5.73 -18.87
CA THR A 197 3.94 -6.61 -17.78
C THR A 197 5.31 -6.28 -17.17
N GLU A 198 6.25 -5.78 -17.97
CA GLU A 198 7.61 -5.47 -17.49
C GLU A 198 7.70 -4.10 -16.79
N LEU A 199 6.63 -3.29 -16.85
CA LEU A 199 6.64 -1.93 -16.33
C LEU A 199 6.71 -1.89 -14.80
N PHE A 200 6.03 -2.83 -14.14
CA PHE A 200 6.01 -3.01 -12.69
C PHE A 200 6.26 -4.47 -12.32
N GLN A 201 6.91 -4.69 -11.19
CA GLN A 201 7.24 -6.02 -10.68
C GLN A 201 6.22 -6.47 -9.63
N ARG A 202 5.47 -5.51 -9.05
CA ARG A 202 4.56 -5.73 -7.93
C ARG A 202 3.25 -4.99 -8.12
N TYR A 203 2.18 -5.64 -7.71
CA TYR A 203 0.82 -5.15 -7.87
C TYR A 203 0.05 -5.41 -6.57
N VAL A 204 -0.49 -4.35 -5.97
CA VAL A 204 -1.32 -4.45 -4.76
C VAL A 204 -2.66 -3.80 -5.02
N LEU A 205 -3.73 -4.59 -4.99
CA LEU A 205 -5.05 -4.06 -5.26
C LEU A 205 -6.13 -4.56 -4.31
N THR A 206 -7.13 -3.72 -4.10
CA THR A 206 -8.29 -4.05 -3.27
C THR A 206 -9.59 -3.71 -4.00
N SER A 207 -10.61 -4.54 -3.80
CA SER A 207 -11.93 -4.43 -4.41
C SER A 207 -11.88 -4.10 -5.92
N PRO A 208 -11.07 -4.80 -6.74
CA PRO A 208 -10.94 -4.45 -8.16
C PRO A 208 -12.31 -4.54 -8.85
N ALA A 209 -12.63 -3.54 -9.66
CA ALA A 209 -13.90 -3.49 -10.41
C ALA A 209 -13.93 -4.46 -11.59
N VAL A 210 -13.74 -5.76 -11.34
CA VAL A 210 -13.61 -6.81 -12.38
C VAL A 210 -14.88 -7.00 -13.20
N GLY A 211 -16.05 -6.64 -12.67
CA GLY A 211 -17.33 -6.67 -13.39
C GLY A 211 -17.54 -5.48 -14.35
N TRP A 212 -16.65 -4.49 -14.37
CA TRP A 212 -16.78 -3.30 -15.22
C TRP A 212 -16.89 -3.65 -16.70
N ALA A 213 -17.74 -2.93 -17.42
CA ALA A 213 -17.94 -3.06 -18.87
C ALA A 213 -18.19 -4.51 -19.31
N ASN A 214 -19.10 -5.21 -18.62
CA ASN A 214 -19.40 -6.63 -18.82
C ASN A 214 -18.14 -7.50 -18.74
N GLU A 215 -17.42 -7.39 -17.62
CA GLU A 215 -16.20 -8.17 -17.36
C GLU A 215 -15.06 -7.89 -18.37
N GLY A 216 -14.93 -6.65 -18.84
CA GLY A 216 -14.00 -6.28 -19.91
C GLY A 216 -12.53 -6.63 -19.64
N ILE A 217 -12.12 -6.71 -18.37
CA ILE A 217 -10.76 -7.11 -17.97
C ILE A 217 -10.38 -8.53 -18.41
N TYR A 218 -11.36 -9.44 -18.53
CA TYR A 218 -11.12 -10.82 -18.97
C TYR A 218 -10.58 -10.89 -20.40
N ALA A 219 -10.97 -9.96 -21.27
CA ALA A 219 -10.46 -9.90 -22.63
C ALA A 219 -8.96 -9.53 -22.67
N PHE A 220 -8.52 -8.62 -21.80
CA PHE A 220 -7.10 -8.25 -21.70
C PHE A 220 -6.25 -9.39 -21.15
N GLU A 221 -6.72 -10.05 -20.10
CA GLU A 221 -6.07 -11.24 -19.55
C GLU A 221 -5.98 -12.36 -20.59
N LYS A 222 -7.08 -12.66 -21.30
CA LYS A 222 -7.09 -13.70 -22.32
C LYS A 222 -6.12 -13.39 -23.46
N ASN A 223 -6.13 -12.15 -23.96
CA ASN A 223 -5.22 -11.71 -25.03
C ASN A 223 -3.74 -11.82 -24.62
N TYR A 224 -3.45 -11.65 -23.33
CA TYR A 224 -2.12 -11.88 -22.77
C TYR A 224 -1.80 -13.38 -22.74
N ALA A 225 -2.68 -14.19 -22.14
CA ALA A 225 -2.55 -15.65 -22.02
C ALA A 225 -2.31 -16.34 -23.36
N ASP A 226 -3.02 -15.89 -24.40
CA ASP A 226 -2.91 -16.45 -25.76
C ASP A 226 -1.51 -16.24 -26.38
N LYS A 227 -0.71 -15.30 -25.84
CA LYS A 227 0.61 -14.92 -26.38
C LYS A 227 1.78 -15.23 -25.45
N LYS A 228 1.54 -15.33 -24.15
CA LYS A 228 2.55 -15.38 -23.10
C LYS A 228 2.15 -16.37 -22.01
N SER A 229 3.07 -17.27 -21.64
CA SER A 229 2.93 -18.12 -20.46
C SER A 229 3.65 -17.56 -19.23
N GLN A 230 4.62 -16.67 -19.43
CA GLN A 230 5.39 -16.04 -18.35
C GLN A 230 4.71 -14.77 -17.87
N LEU A 231 4.56 -14.62 -16.56
CA LEU A 231 4.05 -13.42 -15.90
C LEU A 231 4.86 -13.18 -14.60
N PRO A 232 6.11 -12.69 -14.70
CA PRO A 232 7.03 -12.56 -13.56
C PRO A 232 6.65 -11.37 -12.66
N ALA A 233 5.54 -11.52 -11.93
CA ALA A 233 4.95 -10.48 -11.10
C ALA A 233 4.49 -11.02 -9.75
N ARG A 234 4.51 -10.16 -8.73
CA ARG A 234 3.87 -10.43 -7.43
C ARG A 234 2.56 -9.67 -7.36
N LEU A 235 1.44 -10.39 -7.31
CA LEU A 235 0.09 -9.83 -7.33
C LEU A 235 -0.63 -10.16 -6.02
N PHE A 236 -0.98 -9.12 -5.27
CA PHE A 236 -1.91 -9.23 -4.15
C PHE A 236 -3.27 -8.66 -4.54
N MET A 237 -4.33 -9.42 -4.26
CA MET A 237 -5.71 -8.99 -4.47
C MET A 237 -6.55 -9.20 -3.21
N ALA A 238 -7.34 -8.21 -2.81
CA ALA A 238 -8.34 -8.37 -1.77
C ALA A 238 -9.72 -7.89 -2.19
N VAL A 239 -10.76 -8.40 -1.55
CA VAL A 239 -12.16 -7.92 -1.66
C VAL A 239 -12.82 -7.93 -0.30
N GLY A 240 -13.78 -7.05 -0.04
CA GLY A 240 -14.59 -7.09 1.16
C GLY A 240 -15.65 -8.19 1.09
N GLU A 241 -15.89 -8.89 2.18
CA GLU A 241 -16.91 -9.94 2.28
C GLU A 241 -18.31 -9.45 1.92
N LEU A 242 -18.62 -8.16 2.15
CA LEU A 242 -19.93 -7.57 1.88
C LEU A 242 -20.10 -7.08 0.43
N GLU A 243 -19.16 -7.39 -0.46
CA GLU A 243 -19.17 -7.01 -1.87
C GLU A 243 -19.55 -8.20 -2.78
N ASP A 244 -19.36 -8.04 -4.11
CA ASP A 244 -19.44 -9.14 -5.07
C ASP A 244 -18.20 -10.06 -4.97
N VAL A 245 -18.19 -10.90 -3.93
CA VAL A 245 -17.14 -11.90 -3.70
C VAL A 245 -17.12 -12.94 -4.83
N ALA A 246 -18.28 -13.29 -5.40
CA ALA A 246 -18.36 -14.28 -6.47
C ALA A 246 -17.66 -13.82 -7.75
N GLY A 247 -17.90 -12.57 -8.18
CA GLY A 247 -17.22 -11.97 -9.33
C GLY A 247 -15.71 -11.85 -9.12
N PHE A 248 -15.27 -11.44 -7.92
CA PHE A 248 -13.86 -11.43 -7.55
C PHE A 248 -13.23 -12.83 -7.60
N GLN A 249 -13.87 -13.81 -6.98
CA GLN A 249 -13.35 -15.18 -6.87
C GLN A 249 -13.26 -15.85 -8.24
N LYS A 250 -14.25 -15.64 -9.11
CA LYS A 250 -14.24 -16.11 -10.50
C LYS A 250 -12.99 -15.63 -11.25
N PHE A 251 -12.64 -14.35 -11.14
CA PHE A 251 -11.45 -13.82 -11.81
C PHE A 251 -10.16 -14.33 -11.15
N ALA A 252 -10.11 -14.38 -9.81
CA ALA A 252 -8.98 -14.93 -9.07
C ALA A 252 -8.69 -16.39 -9.44
N ASP A 253 -9.72 -17.21 -9.58
CA ASP A 253 -9.58 -18.62 -9.94
C ASP A 253 -9.18 -18.81 -11.39
N GLN A 254 -9.60 -17.91 -12.31
CA GLN A 254 -9.04 -17.87 -13.66
C GLN A 254 -7.52 -17.66 -13.63
N LEU A 255 -7.02 -16.66 -12.88
CA LEU A 255 -5.58 -16.41 -12.78
C LEU A 255 -4.81 -17.60 -12.20
N LYS A 256 -5.37 -18.29 -11.20
CA LYS A 256 -4.78 -19.52 -10.66
C LYS A 256 -4.75 -20.65 -11.70
N ALA A 257 -5.85 -20.83 -12.44
CA ALA A 257 -5.98 -21.88 -13.45
C ALA A 257 -5.04 -21.68 -14.65
N ARG A 258 -4.63 -20.44 -14.94
CA ARG A 258 -3.62 -20.15 -15.98
C ARG A 258 -2.24 -20.70 -15.67
N ASN A 259 -1.91 -20.85 -14.38
CA ASN A 259 -0.60 -21.32 -13.93
C ASN A 259 0.56 -20.58 -14.62
N TYR A 260 0.50 -19.24 -14.67
CA TYR A 260 1.54 -18.43 -15.30
C TYR A 260 2.91 -18.64 -14.65
N ASP A 261 3.94 -18.83 -15.47
CA ASP A 261 5.31 -18.97 -15.01
C ASP A 261 5.79 -17.67 -14.36
N GLY A 262 6.15 -17.71 -13.08
CA GLY A 262 6.68 -16.58 -12.34
C GLY A 262 5.63 -15.68 -11.66
N LEU A 263 4.33 -15.99 -11.76
CA LEU A 263 3.30 -15.25 -11.04
C LEU A 263 3.22 -15.72 -9.58
N ALA A 264 3.55 -14.84 -8.64
CA ALA A 264 3.24 -15.04 -7.24
C ALA A 264 1.91 -14.35 -6.92
N LEU A 265 0.83 -15.13 -6.80
CA LEU A 265 -0.52 -14.64 -6.54
C LEU A 265 -0.96 -14.91 -5.10
N GLN A 266 -1.44 -13.88 -4.40
CA GLN A 266 -2.18 -14.03 -3.15
C GLN A 266 -3.53 -13.30 -3.24
N THR A 267 -4.60 -13.99 -2.86
CA THR A 267 -5.96 -13.43 -2.81
C THR A 267 -6.54 -13.49 -1.40
N ARG A 268 -7.36 -12.51 -1.02
CA ARG A 268 -8.06 -12.50 0.28
C ARG A 268 -9.49 -11.96 0.17
N VAL A 269 -10.40 -12.59 0.91
CA VAL A 269 -11.70 -12.00 1.26
C VAL A 269 -11.55 -11.46 2.68
N LEU A 270 -11.91 -10.19 2.88
CA LEU A 270 -11.77 -9.50 4.17
C LEU A 270 -13.11 -9.55 4.89
N GLU A 271 -13.13 -10.27 6.01
CA GLU A 271 -14.31 -10.50 6.84
C GLU A 271 -14.91 -9.17 7.33
N ASN A 272 -16.24 -9.09 7.39
CA ASN A 272 -16.99 -7.91 7.87
C ASN A 272 -16.57 -6.58 7.21
N THR A 273 -16.08 -6.64 5.98
CA THR A 273 -15.50 -5.48 5.28
C THR A 273 -16.31 -5.15 4.03
N GLY A 274 -16.66 -3.88 3.86
CA GLY A 274 -17.24 -3.34 2.63
C GLY A 274 -16.20 -2.65 1.73
N HIS A 275 -16.63 -2.07 0.62
CA HIS A 275 -15.78 -1.57 -0.46
C HIS A 275 -14.58 -0.70 -0.02
N SER A 276 -14.83 0.42 0.64
CA SER A 276 -13.75 1.34 1.06
C SER A 276 -12.94 0.82 2.26
N GLY A 277 -13.53 -0.06 3.08
CA GLY A 277 -12.87 -0.62 4.26
C GLY A 277 -11.71 -1.55 3.91
N THR A 278 -11.68 -2.09 2.69
CA THR A 278 -10.63 -3.01 2.25
C THR A 278 -9.24 -2.38 2.19
N LYS A 279 -9.15 -1.06 2.04
CA LYS A 279 -7.88 -0.37 1.75
C LYS A 279 -6.88 -0.51 2.88
N ALA A 280 -7.28 -0.29 4.14
CA ALA A 280 -6.35 -0.30 5.27
C ALA A 280 -5.69 -1.68 5.46
N GLU A 281 -6.49 -2.73 5.63
CA GLU A 281 -5.96 -4.09 5.77
C GLU A 281 -5.36 -4.60 4.45
N GLY A 282 -6.06 -4.44 3.34
CA GLY A 282 -5.64 -4.95 2.04
C GLY A 282 -4.31 -4.35 1.56
N TYR A 283 -4.11 -3.03 1.70
CA TYR A 283 -2.82 -2.42 1.37
C TYR A 283 -1.72 -2.88 2.33
N THR A 284 -2.00 -3.02 3.63
CA THR A 284 -1.01 -3.52 4.60
C THR A 284 -0.56 -4.94 4.28
N ARG A 285 -1.50 -5.87 4.14
CA ARG A 285 -1.25 -7.28 3.79
C ARG A 285 -0.58 -7.40 2.43
N GLY A 286 -1.03 -6.60 1.47
CA GLY A 286 -0.51 -6.60 0.12
C GLY A 286 0.93 -6.14 0.04
N LEU A 287 1.28 -5.04 0.71
CA LEU A 287 2.67 -4.58 0.79
C LEU A 287 3.58 -5.61 1.46
N GLN A 288 3.15 -6.21 2.58
CA GLN A 288 3.87 -7.30 3.23
C GLN A 288 4.13 -8.47 2.27
N PHE A 289 3.12 -8.88 1.50
CA PHE A 289 3.26 -9.98 0.54
C PHE A 289 4.19 -9.64 -0.61
N VAL A 290 3.97 -8.50 -1.29
CA VAL A 290 4.73 -8.20 -2.52
C VAL A 290 6.18 -7.82 -2.23
N PHE A 291 6.49 -7.31 -1.03
CA PHE A 291 7.86 -7.04 -0.59
C PHE A 291 8.46 -8.14 0.31
N ALA A 292 7.76 -9.26 0.53
CA ALA A 292 8.26 -10.33 1.37
C ALA A 292 9.65 -10.79 0.92
N ARG A 293 10.60 -10.74 1.85
CA ARG A 293 11.98 -11.19 1.62
C ARG A 293 12.03 -12.70 1.41
N PRO A 294 12.90 -13.20 0.52
CA PRO A 294 13.22 -14.62 0.45
C PRO A 294 13.67 -15.16 1.82
N SER A 295 13.26 -16.39 2.15
CA SER A 295 13.80 -17.15 3.27
C SER A 295 14.41 -18.43 2.70
N LEU A 296 15.67 -18.35 2.29
CA LEU A 296 16.42 -19.43 1.65
C LEU A 296 16.78 -20.52 2.67
N LYS A 297 16.73 -21.78 2.23
CA LYS A 297 17.32 -22.91 2.96
C LYS A 297 18.77 -23.07 2.52
N LEU A 298 19.70 -22.62 3.36
CA LEU A 298 21.13 -22.74 3.07
C LEU A 298 21.67 -24.11 3.51
N ALA A 299 22.65 -24.64 2.79
CA ALA A 299 23.34 -25.86 3.19
C ALA A 299 24.06 -25.67 4.54
N ALA A 300 24.10 -26.72 5.37
CA ALA A 300 24.75 -26.67 6.68
C ALA A 300 26.21 -26.20 6.62
N ALA A 301 26.95 -26.56 5.56
CA ALA A 301 28.33 -26.12 5.34
C ALA A 301 28.46 -24.61 5.07
N ILE A 302 27.41 -23.95 4.56
CA ILE A 302 27.37 -22.49 4.40
C ILE A 302 27.12 -21.85 5.76
N LEU A 303 26.10 -22.32 6.49
CA LEU A 303 25.74 -21.80 7.82
C LEU A 303 26.90 -21.91 8.83
N ALA A 304 27.62 -23.04 8.81
CA ALA A 304 28.75 -23.29 9.70
C ALA A 304 29.87 -22.23 9.59
N GLN A 305 30.01 -21.54 8.45
CA GLN A 305 31.03 -20.49 8.27
C GLN A 305 30.75 -19.26 9.17
N TYR A 306 29.49 -19.00 9.47
CA TYR A 306 29.03 -17.83 10.22
C TYR A 306 29.03 -18.05 11.74
N VAL A 307 29.14 -19.29 12.19
CA VAL A 307 29.19 -19.66 13.61
C VAL A 307 30.39 -19.03 14.32
N GLY A 308 30.16 -18.45 15.50
CA GLY A 308 31.20 -17.82 16.32
C GLY A 308 30.67 -16.71 17.23
N THR A 309 31.59 -16.05 17.92
CA THR A 309 31.30 -14.93 18.81
C THR A 309 31.64 -13.61 18.13
N PHE A 310 30.73 -12.64 18.22
CA PHE A 310 30.83 -11.33 17.56
C PHE A 310 30.64 -10.18 18.57
N GLU A 311 31.39 -9.10 18.38
CA GLU A 311 31.36 -7.91 19.25
C GLU A 311 30.99 -6.67 18.43
N PRO A 312 29.73 -6.16 18.52
CA PRO A 312 29.35 -4.86 17.97
C PRO A 312 29.94 -3.68 18.75
N ASN A 313 30.26 -3.89 20.03
CA ASN A 313 30.99 -2.96 20.89
C ASN A 313 31.70 -3.77 22.00
N PRO A 314 32.65 -3.18 22.75
CA PRO A 314 33.44 -3.91 23.76
C PRO A 314 32.64 -4.53 24.91
N GLU A 315 31.40 -4.10 25.15
CA GLU A 315 30.56 -4.54 26.27
C GLU A 315 29.52 -5.60 25.87
N THR A 316 29.33 -5.80 24.56
CA THR A 316 28.26 -6.66 24.02
C THR A 316 28.87 -7.81 23.23
N LYS A 317 28.48 -9.03 23.58
CA LYS A 317 28.78 -10.23 22.79
C LYS A 317 27.50 -10.78 22.18
N VAL A 318 27.60 -11.19 20.92
CA VAL A 318 26.56 -11.91 20.18
C VAL A 318 27.12 -13.25 19.76
N LEU A 319 26.54 -14.32 20.28
CA LEU A 319 26.85 -15.68 19.88
C LEU A 319 26.01 -16.05 18.67
N ILE A 320 26.64 -16.47 17.58
CA ILE A 320 25.98 -17.03 16.41
C ILE A 320 26.19 -18.54 16.43
N SER A 321 25.09 -19.28 16.52
CA SER A 321 25.05 -20.75 16.46
C SER A 321 24.14 -21.23 15.33
N VAL A 322 24.11 -22.53 15.08
CA VAL A 322 23.16 -23.16 14.16
C VAL A 322 22.19 -24.02 14.98
N GLU A 323 20.89 -23.77 14.85
CA GLU A 323 19.82 -24.60 15.41
C GLU A 323 18.75 -24.81 14.32
N ASN A 324 18.30 -26.05 14.10
CA ASN A 324 17.23 -26.39 13.14
C ASN A 324 17.38 -25.72 11.76
N ASP A 325 18.56 -25.83 11.13
CA ASP A 325 18.90 -25.25 9.83
C ASP A 325 18.84 -23.71 9.74
N HIS A 326 18.87 -23.01 10.88
CA HIS A 326 18.92 -21.55 10.93
C HIS A 326 20.12 -21.07 11.73
N LEU A 327 20.60 -19.85 11.44
CA LEU A 327 21.49 -19.15 12.35
C LEU A 327 20.66 -18.60 13.52
N ILE A 328 21.15 -18.79 14.74
CA ILE A 328 20.58 -18.19 15.95
C ILE A 328 21.55 -17.14 16.45
N ALA A 329 21.07 -15.91 16.60
CA ALA A 329 21.79 -14.85 17.29
C ALA A 329 21.35 -14.79 18.75
N GLN A 330 22.26 -15.09 19.66
CA GLN A 330 22.06 -14.99 21.10
C GLN A 330 22.80 -13.76 21.64
N GLY A 331 22.04 -12.80 22.14
CA GLY A 331 22.57 -11.57 22.72
C GLY A 331 22.57 -11.57 24.26
N PRO A 332 22.88 -10.42 24.87
CA PRO A 332 22.74 -10.22 26.32
C PRO A 332 21.32 -10.53 26.81
N TYR A 333 21.20 -10.85 28.10
CA TYR A 333 19.92 -11.15 28.76
C TYR A 333 19.16 -12.35 28.17
N ASN A 334 19.88 -13.32 27.59
CA ASN A 334 19.33 -14.56 27.03
C ASN A 334 18.31 -14.34 25.88
N THR A 335 18.44 -13.22 25.17
CA THR A 335 17.68 -13.00 23.93
C THR A 335 18.17 -13.96 22.85
N LYS A 336 17.25 -14.69 22.22
CA LYS A 336 17.53 -15.56 21.07
C LYS A 336 16.70 -15.12 19.88
N LEU A 337 17.37 -14.84 18.76
CA LEU A 337 16.74 -14.44 17.50
C LEU A 337 17.07 -15.45 16.41
N VAL A 338 16.04 -15.89 15.68
CA VAL A 338 16.22 -16.72 14.48
C VAL A 338 16.53 -15.82 13.30
N LEU A 339 17.67 -16.02 12.67
CA LEU A 339 18.08 -15.29 11.48
C LEU A 339 17.68 -16.06 10.23
N HIS A 340 16.84 -15.45 9.40
CA HIS A 340 16.39 -16.00 8.12
C HIS A 340 17.32 -15.52 7.01
N ALA A 341 17.77 -16.44 6.16
CA ALA A 341 18.66 -16.13 5.04
C ALA A 341 17.89 -15.51 3.88
N GLU A 342 18.22 -14.28 3.51
CA GLU A 342 17.76 -13.64 2.28
C GLU A 342 18.69 -13.94 1.10
N THR A 343 20.00 -13.96 1.36
CA THR A 343 21.05 -14.45 0.45
C THR A 343 21.99 -15.37 1.23
N GLU A 344 23.07 -15.86 0.62
CA GLU A 344 24.09 -16.61 1.38
C GLU A 344 24.78 -15.79 2.46
N GLN A 345 24.76 -14.45 2.36
CA GLN A 345 25.48 -13.53 3.27
C GLN A 345 24.55 -12.56 4.01
N ASP A 346 23.33 -12.38 3.52
CA ASP A 346 22.33 -11.47 4.09
C ASP A 346 21.28 -12.23 4.86
N PHE A 347 21.05 -11.80 6.10
CA PHE A 347 20.09 -12.39 7.02
C PHE A 347 19.20 -11.31 7.63
N TYR A 348 17.99 -11.69 8.03
CA TYR A 348 17.03 -10.79 8.65
C TYR A 348 16.21 -11.49 9.73
N VAL A 349 15.53 -10.72 10.58
CA VAL A 349 14.56 -11.23 11.55
C VAL A 349 13.15 -10.80 11.12
N PRO A 350 12.23 -11.74 10.84
CA PRO A 350 10.86 -11.41 10.48
C PRO A 350 10.18 -10.52 11.52
N GLY A 351 9.54 -9.44 11.09
CA GLY A 351 8.82 -8.51 11.95
C GLY A 351 9.70 -7.63 12.83
N GLN A 352 11.01 -7.52 12.53
CA GLN A 352 11.90 -6.54 13.15
C GLN A 352 12.76 -5.86 12.09
N TYR A 353 13.03 -4.56 12.25
CA TYR A 353 14.04 -3.87 11.44
C TYR A 353 15.45 -4.26 11.94
N LEU A 354 15.86 -5.48 11.60
CA LEU A 354 17.15 -6.05 11.94
C LEU A 354 17.67 -6.86 10.76
N PHE A 355 18.77 -6.38 10.16
CA PHE A 355 19.40 -7.00 9.01
C PHE A 355 20.89 -7.20 9.29
N ALA A 356 21.40 -8.41 9.04
CA ALA A 356 22.79 -8.77 9.23
C ALA A 356 23.41 -9.18 7.89
N ARG A 357 24.40 -8.43 7.41
CA ARG A 357 25.21 -8.77 6.24
C ARG A 357 26.58 -9.25 6.69
N PHE A 358 26.83 -10.55 6.62
CA PHE A 358 28.14 -11.11 6.94
C PHE A 358 29.20 -10.66 5.93
N LYS A 359 30.39 -10.38 6.44
CA LYS A 359 31.55 -9.95 5.65
C LYS A 359 32.61 -11.04 5.68
N LYS A 360 33.23 -11.28 4.52
CA LYS A 360 34.35 -12.21 4.35
C LYS A 360 35.58 -11.45 3.91
N ASP A 361 36.76 -11.92 4.32
CA ASP A 361 38.05 -11.44 3.78
C ASP A 361 38.34 -12.04 2.39
N GLU A 362 39.48 -11.67 1.81
CA GLU A 362 39.93 -12.17 0.50
C GLU A 362 40.13 -13.69 0.46
N GLN A 363 40.33 -14.31 1.63
CA GLN A 363 40.47 -15.76 1.78
C GLN A 363 39.12 -16.45 2.06
N GLY A 364 38.00 -15.72 2.03
CA GLY A 364 36.65 -16.23 2.24
C GLY A 364 36.29 -16.48 3.71
N ARG A 365 37.11 -16.03 4.66
CA ARG A 365 36.85 -16.20 6.11
C ARG A 365 35.94 -15.09 6.62
N VAL A 366 34.96 -15.45 7.44
CA VAL A 366 34.02 -14.47 8.03
C VAL A 366 34.75 -13.59 9.04
N THR A 367 34.77 -12.29 8.81
CA THR A 367 35.43 -11.29 9.67
C THR A 367 34.48 -10.59 10.63
N GLY A 368 33.17 -10.64 10.34
CA GLY A 368 32.15 -9.94 11.09
C GLY A 368 30.84 -9.87 10.32
N PHE A 369 29.89 -9.07 10.80
CA PHE A 369 28.71 -8.69 10.04
C PHE A 369 28.36 -7.22 10.24
N GLN A 370 27.83 -6.59 9.18
CA GLN A 370 27.18 -5.29 9.28
C GLN A 370 25.75 -5.51 9.78
N LEU A 371 25.42 -4.95 10.93
CA LEU A 371 24.09 -4.98 11.52
C LEU A 371 23.39 -3.66 11.26
N ALA A 372 22.32 -3.67 10.47
CA ALA A 372 21.43 -2.54 10.31
C ALA A 372 20.24 -2.68 11.25
N GLN A 373 20.01 -1.65 12.07
CA GLN A 373 18.88 -1.53 12.99
C GLN A 373 18.16 -0.21 12.76
N PHE A 374 16.98 -0.06 13.33
CA PHE A 374 16.26 1.19 13.20
C PHE A 374 17.08 2.34 13.81
N GLY A 375 17.47 3.31 12.99
CA GLY A 375 18.25 4.47 13.43
C GLY A 375 19.76 4.40 13.14
N GLY A 376 20.30 3.29 12.64
CA GLY A 376 21.71 3.25 12.24
C GLY A 376 22.24 1.86 11.91
N GLU A 377 23.53 1.81 11.59
CA GLU A 377 24.25 0.56 11.34
C GLU A 377 25.48 0.44 12.24
N VAL A 378 25.79 -0.79 12.67
CA VAL A 378 26.97 -1.11 13.49
C VAL A 378 27.68 -2.34 12.92
N PHE A 379 29.00 -2.34 12.91
CA PHE A 379 29.77 -3.50 12.50
C PHE A 379 30.12 -4.36 13.71
N ALA A 380 29.68 -5.62 13.71
CA ALA A 380 30.02 -6.61 14.72
C ALA A 380 31.22 -7.45 14.26
N ARG A 381 32.37 -7.28 14.91
CA ARG A 381 33.60 -7.99 14.57
C ARG A 381 33.56 -9.42 15.11
N LYS A 382 34.00 -10.40 14.33
CA LYS A 382 34.20 -11.78 14.81
C LYS A 382 35.44 -11.84 15.71
N VAL A 383 35.29 -12.35 16.93
CA VAL A 383 36.37 -12.36 17.95
C VAL A 383 36.75 -13.75 18.46
N GLY A 384 35.95 -14.79 18.18
CA GLY A 384 36.26 -16.14 18.62
C GLY A 384 35.31 -17.21 18.08
N ALA A 385 35.58 -18.47 18.45
CA ALA A 385 34.64 -19.58 18.28
C ALA A 385 33.43 -19.43 19.24
N PRO A 386 32.34 -20.19 19.05
CA PRO A 386 31.32 -20.34 20.09
C PRO A 386 31.98 -20.95 21.33
N ASP A 387 31.82 -20.33 22.49
CA ASP A 387 32.23 -20.93 23.77
C ASP A 387 31.38 -22.17 24.10
#